data_AF-A0A516KB94-F1
#
_entry.id   AF-A0A516KB94-F1
#
_cell.length_a   1.000
_cell.length_b   1.000
_cell.length_c   1.000
_cell.angle_alpha   90.00
_cell.angle_beta   90.00
_cell.angle_gamma   90.00
#
_symmetry.space_group_name_H-M   'P 1'
#
loop_
_entity.id
_entity.type
_entity.pdbx_description
1 polymer ?
#
loop_
_entity_poly.entity_id
_entity_poly.type
_entity_poly.pdbx_seq_one_letter_code
_entity_poly.pdbx_strand_id
1 'polypeptide(L)' 'GVWNKAFVGDFNDGANLFKKGANVPEESFTEKYTSGIVKWWNLELKDRTLEWAPEITG' A
#
# COMPACT_ATOMS: atom_id res chain seq x y z
N GLY A 1 1.43 -8.73 5.30
CA GLY A 1 0.61 -8.11 4.27
C GLY A 1 -0.04 -9.22 3.47
N VAL A 2 -1.35 -9.17 3.29
CA VAL A 2 -2.12 -10.22 2.57
C VAL A 2 -2.52 -9.62 1.22
N TRP A 3 -1.59 -9.61 0.26
CA TRP A 3 -1.90 -9.26 -1.13
C TRP A 3 -1.29 -10.31 -2.06
N ASN A 4 -1.83 -10.40 -3.26
CA ASN A 4 -1.41 -11.40 -4.24
C ASN A 4 -0.10 -10.95 -4.91
N LYS A 5 1.05 -11.41 -4.40
CA LYS A 5 2.38 -11.05 -4.93
C LYS A 5 2.57 -11.38 -6.41
N ALA A 6 1.91 -12.42 -6.93
CA ALA A 6 2.02 -12.79 -8.34
C ALA A 6 1.34 -11.76 -9.27
N PHE A 7 0.33 -11.05 -8.76
CA PHE A 7 -0.45 -10.06 -9.49
C PHE A 7 0.02 -8.62 -9.22
N VAL A 8 0.11 -8.27 -7.94
CA VAL A 8 0.47 -6.94 -7.45
C VAL A 8 1.97 -6.69 -7.54
N GLY A 9 2.80 -7.69 -7.22
CA GLY A 9 4.24 -7.50 -7.05
C GLY A 9 4.67 -7.60 -5.59
N ASP A 10 5.96 -7.38 -5.34
CA ASP A 10 6.57 -7.51 -4.02
C ASP A 10 7.63 -6.42 -3.82
N PHE A 11 7.98 -6.20 -2.56
CA PHE A 11 9.09 -5.31 -2.20
C PHE A 11 10.42 -5.89 -2.65
N ASN A 12 11.32 -5.03 -3.13
CA ASN A 12 12.67 -5.44 -3.55
C ASN A 12 13.46 -6.10 -2.42
N ASP A 13 13.23 -5.65 -1.18
CA ASP A 13 13.86 -6.19 0.03
C ASP A 13 13.10 -7.42 0.59
N GLY A 14 11.95 -7.79 0.01
CA GLY A 14 11.04 -8.82 0.53
C GLY A 14 10.36 -8.46 1.87
N ALA A 15 10.80 -7.38 2.52
CA ALA A 15 10.21 -6.82 3.73
C ALA A 15 8.99 -5.95 3.39
N ASN A 16 7.88 -6.15 4.12
CA ASN A 16 6.70 -5.30 3.97
C ASN A 16 6.93 -3.91 4.57
N LEU A 17 7.07 -2.89 3.72
CA LEU A 17 7.23 -1.50 4.15
C LEU A 17 5.90 -0.75 4.31
N PHE A 18 4.76 -1.34 3.92
CA PHE A 18 3.44 -0.74 4.15
C PHE A 18 3.11 -0.71 5.64
N LYS A 19 3.40 0.44 6.27
CA LYS A 19 3.10 0.74 7.67
C LYS A 19 2.22 1.98 7.76
N LYS A 20 1.19 1.94 8.60
CA LYS A 20 0.27 3.06 8.86
C LYS A 20 1.06 4.34 9.14
N GLY A 21 0.71 5.44 8.47
CA GLY A 21 1.38 6.74 8.57
C GLY A 21 2.80 6.82 7.98
N ALA A 22 3.37 5.73 7.48
CA ALA A 22 4.70 5.72 6.88
C ALA A 22 4.63 5.85 5.36
N ASN A 23 5.50 6.71 4.81
CA ASN A 23 5.71 6.82 3.38
C ASN A 23 6.57 5.65 2.90
N VAL A 24 6.23 5.11 1.74
CA VAL A 24 6.96 4.02 1.09
C VAL A 24 7.61 4.57 -0.20
N PRO A 25 8.90 4.32 -0.47
CA PRO A 25 9.51 4.73 -1.73
C PRO A 25 8.96 3.89 -2.88
N GLU A 26 8.57 4.52 -3.99
CA GLU A 26 8.07 3.80 -5.18
C GLU A 26 9.13 2.87 -5.78
N GLU A 27 10.40 3.26 -5.69
CA GLU A 27 11.56 2.46 -6.09
C GLU A 27 11.77 1.19 -5.24
N SER A 28 11.21 1.14 -4.02
CA SER A 28 11.35 -0.02 -3.14
C SER A 28 10.36 -1.14 -3.46
N PHE A 29 9.40 -0.92 -4.37
CA PHE A 29 8.37 -1.88 -4.73
C PHE A 29 8.38 -2.16 -6.23
N THR A 30 8.44 -3.43 -6.61
CA THR A 30 8.35 -3.84 -8.01
C THR A 30 6.97 -4.37 -8.30
N GLU A 31 6.18 -3.57 -9.00
CA GLU A 31 4.85 -3.94 -9.46
C GLU A 31 4.93 -4.86 -10.69
N LYS A 32 4.05 -5.86 -10.76
CA LYS A 32 3.99 -6.78 -11.91
C LYS A 32 2.89 -6.42 -12.91
N TYR A 33 1.65 -6.44 -12.45
CA TYR A 33 0.46 -6.16 -13.28
C TYR A 33 -0.33 -4.95 -12.79
N THR A 34 0.21 -4.24 -11.80
CA THR A 34 -0.36 -3.01 -11.26
C THR A 34 0.60 -1.85 -11.49
N SER A 35 0.10 -0.63 -11.34
CA SER A 35 0.96 0.56 -11.40
C SER A 35 0.43 1.61 -10.43
N GLY A 36 1.30 2.12 -9.59
CA GLY A 36 0.99 3.19 -8.64
C GLY A 36 0.44 2.72 -7.30
N ILE A 37 0.60 1.46 -6.89
CA ILE A 37 0.17 1.01 -5.55
C ILE A 37 0.90 1.78 -4.44
N VAL A 38 2.21 1.98 -4.57
CA VAL A 38 2.98 2.76 -3.60
C VAL A 38 2.58 4.23 -3.61
N LYS A 39 2.29 4.78 -4.80
CA LYS A 39 1.81 6.15 -4.94
C LYS A 39 0.45 6.33 -4.26
N TRP A 40 -0.48 5.42 -4.47
CA TRP A 40 -1.78 5.40 -3.79
C TRP A 40 -1.65 5.24 -2.27
N TRP A 41 -0.72 4.39 -1.83
CA TRP A 41 -0.39 4.26 -0.42
C TRP A 41 0.04 5.59 0.20
N ASN A 42 0.98 6.29 -0.44
CA ASN A 42 1.50 7.55 0.06
C ASN A 42 0.50 8.71 0.02
N LEU A 43 -0.39 8.71 -0.98
CA LEU A 43 -1.38 9.76 -1.17
C LEU A 43 -2.57 9.60 -0.22
N GLU A 44 -3.13 8.39 -0.10
CA GLU A 44 -4.39 8.19 0.60
C GLU A 44 -4.37 7.03 1.61
N LEU A 45 -3.77 5.89 1.28
CA LEU A 45 -3.94 4.68 2.10
C LEU A 45 -3.18 4.72 3.43
N LYS A 46 -2.09 5.48 3.53
CA LYS A 46 -1.31 5.62 4.77
C LYS A 46 -2.09 6.32 5.89
N ASP A 47 -3.06 7.16 5.52
CA ASP A 47 -3.80 8.06 6.43
C ASP A 47 -5.26 7.65 6.61
N ARG A 48 -5.83 6.89 5.66
CA ARG A 48 -7.16 6.27 5.79
C ARG A 48 -7.15 5.15 6.83
N THR A 49 -7.20 5.53 8.09
CA THR A 49 -7.33 4.62 9.23
C THR A 49 -8.76 4.14 9.37
N LEU A 50 -8.94 2.90 9.83
CA LEU A 50 -10.23 2.21 10.04
C LEU A 50 -11.30 3.02 10.79
N GLU A 51 -10.93 4.08 11.49
CA GLU A 51 -11.82 5.01 12.19
C GLU A 51 -12.66 5.87 11.23
N TRP A 52 -12.22 6.09 9.97
CA TRP A 52 -12.98 6.82 8.94
C TRP A 52 -14.04 5.98 8.24
N ALA A 53 -13.79 4.67 8.09
CA ALA A 53 -14.70 3.77 7.37
C ALA A 53 -16.13 3.72 7.94
N PRO A 54 -16.35 3.66 9.27
CA PRO A 54 -17.71 3.58 9.82
C PRO A 54 -18.48 4.91 9.75
N GLU A 55 -17.83 6.07 9.61
CA GLU A 55 -18.54 7.37 9.49
C GLU A 55 -19.17 7.57 8.11
N ILE A 56 -18.66 6.92 7.05
CA ILE A 56 -19.17 7.05 5.68
C ILE A 56 -20.26 6.01 5.37
N THR A 57 -20.21 4.85 6.03
CA THR A 57 -21.14 3.74 5.79
C THR A 57 -22.32 3.69 6.78
N GLY A 58 -22.50 4.72 7.60
CA GLY A 58 -23.60 4.86 8.57
C GLY A 58 -24.92 5.22 7.92
#